data_AF-A0A349J4P0-F1
#
_entry.id   AF-A0A349J4P0-F1
#
_cell.length_a   1.000
_cell.length_b   1.000
_cell.length_c   1.000
_cell.angle_alpha   90.00
_cell.angle_beta   90.00
_cell.angle_gamma   90.00
#
_symmetry.space_group_name_H-M   'P 1'
#
loop_
_entity.id
_entity.type
_entity.pdbx_description
1 polymer ?
#
loop_
_entity_poly.entity_id
_entity_poly.type
_entity_poly.pdbx_seq_one_letter_code
_entity_poly.pdbx_strand_id
1 'polypeptide(L)' 'MEKIAKFKANDPFLLSEQLTEEERMIADSARAYARENLLPRVTEMFINESDAPEIFTEMGAQGLLGVTIKQEYGG' A
#
# COMPACT_ATOMS: atom_id res chain seq x y z
N MET A 1 -16.67 13.29 34.15
CA MET A 1 -17.28 13.41 32.81
C MET A 1 -16.55 12.42 31.91
N GLU A 2 -17.21 11.34 31.49
CA GLU A 2 -16.61 10.39 30.55
C GLU A 2 -16.38 11.07 29.19
N LYS A 3 -15.18 10.91 28.64
CA LYS A 3 -14.78 11.48 27.36
C LYS A 3 -15.21 10.49 26.27
N ILE A 4 -16.19 10.85 25.45
CA ILE A 4 -16.57 10.05 24.28
C ILE A 4 -15.39 10.04 23.31
N ALA A 5 -14.92 8.85 22.93
CA ALA A 5 -13.86 8.69 21.96
C ALA A 5 -14.29 9.24 20.59
N LYS A 6 -13.37 9.86 19.85
CA LYS A 6 -13.67 10.41 18.51
C LYS A 6 -13.92 9.27 17.53
N PHE A 7 -15.08 9.28 16.88
CA PHE A 7 -15.41 8.35 15.80
C PHE A 7 -14.66 8.71 14.50
N LYS A 8 -14.00 7.73 13.88
CA LYS A 8 -13.31 7.86 12.59
C LYS A 8 -14.15 7.19 11.50
N ALA A 9 -14.85 7.95 10.65
CA ALA A 9 -15.75 7.38 9.65
C ALA A 9 -15.05 6.48 8.61
N ASN A 10 -13.81 6.81 8.24
CA ASN A 10 -13.01 6.02 7.30
C ASN A 10 -12.26 4.85 7.97
N ASP A 11 -12.31 4.74 9.29
CA ASP A 11 -11.74 3.64 10.07
C ASP A 11 -12.56 3.38 11.35
N PRO A 12 -13.83 2.93 11.24
CA PRO A 12 -14.78 2.88 12.37
C PRO A 12 -14.33 1.99 13.53
N PHE A 13 -13.54 0.96 13.23
CA PHE A 13 -13.02 -0.01 14.20
C PHE A 13 -11.54 0.19 14.52
N LEU A 14 -10.95 1.31 14.08
CA LEU A 14 -9.57 1.66 14.36
C LEU A 14 -8.58 0.56 13.91
N LEU A 15 -8.79 -0.02 12.72
CA LEU A 15 -7.91 -1.01 12.11
C LEU A 15 -6.45 -0.54 12.16
N SER A 16 -6.22 0.75 11.90
CA SER A 16 -4.89 1.35 11.94
C SER A 16 -4.19 1.18 13.29
N GLU A 17 -4.95 1.11 14.40
CA GLU A 17 -4.46 0.93 15.77
C GLU A 17 -4.30 -0.56 16.16
N GLN A 18 -4.85 -1.47 15.36
CA GLN A 18 -4.71 -2.91 15.54
C GLN A 18 -3.49 -3.50 14.82
N LEU A 19 -2.93 -2.74 13.88
CA LEU A 19 -1.72 -3.11 13.15
C LEU A 19 -0.46 -2.89 14.00
N THR A 20 0.51 -3.77 13.83
CA THR A 20 1.89 -3.55 14.26
C THR A 20 2.51 -2.37 13.50
N GLU A 21 3.60 -1.82 14.03
CA GLU A 21 4.31 -0.72 13.36
C GLU A 21 4.84 -1.15 11.98
N GLU A 22 5.34 -2.38 11.88
CA GLU A 22 5.81 -2.95 10.61
C GLU A 22 4.70 -3.04 9.56
N GLU A 23 3.54 -3.59 9.92
CA GLU A 23 2.39 -3.67 9.03
C GLU A 23 1.91 -2.28 8.59
N ARG A 24 1.94 -1.29 9.49
CA ARG A 24 1.59 0.09 9.16
C ARG A 24 2.59 0.71 8.19
N MET A 25 3.88 0.51 8.41
CA MET A 25 4.94 0.99 7.50
C MET A 25 4.80 0.39 6.10
N ILE A 26 4.55 -0.92 6.00
CA ILE A 26 4.31 -1.60 4.72
C ILE A 26 3.07 -1.03 4.03
N ALA A 27 1.96 -0.88 4.76
CA ALA A 27 0.73 -0.31 4.22
C ALA A 27 0.90 1.13 3.71
N ASP A 28 1.67 1.95 4.44
CA ASP A 28 1.96 3.33 4.07
C ASP A 28 2.88 3.41 2.84
N SER A 29 3.90 2.56 2.77
CA SER A 29 4.77 2.41 1.58
C SER A 29 3.98 2.01 0.34
N ALA A 30 3.15 0.96 0.44
CA ALA A 30 2.29 0.51 -0.64
C ALA A 30 1.33 1.61 -1.10
N ARG A 31 0.76 2.39 -0.16
CA ARG A 31 -0.14 3.51 -0.48
C ARG A 31 0.58 4.65 -1.19
N ALA A 32 1.80 4.98 -0.77
CA ALA A 32 2.62 6.00 -1.43
C ALA A 32 2.93 5.59 -2.87
N TYR A 33 3.44 4.37 -3.07
CA TYR A 33 3.72 3.84 -4.39
C TYR A 33 2.48 3.86 -5.32
N ALA A 34 1.33 3.42 -4.82
CA ALA A 34 0.09 3.43 -5.58
C ALA A 34 -0.35 4.84 -5.99
N ARG A 35 -0.19 5.84 -5.13
CA ARG A 35 -0.58 7.23 -5.43
C ARG A 35 0.39 7.93 -6.38
N GLU A 36 1.67 7.66 -6.23
CA GLU A 36 2.72 8.38 -6.97
C GLU A 36 3.02 7.75 -8.33
N ASN A 37 2.90 6.42 -8.45
CA ASN A 37 3.30 5.69 -9.66
C ASN A 37 2.11 5.08 -10.41
N LEU A 38 1.15 4.47 -9.70
CA LEU A 38 0.03 3.77 -10.36
C LEU A 38 -1.12 4.73 -10.75
N LEU A 39 -1.53 5.59 -9.82
CA LEU A 39 -2.66 6.51 -10.00
C LEU A 39 -2.51 7.44 -11.22
N PRO A 40 -1.32 8.00 -11.54
CA PRO A 40 -1.18 8.85 -12.73
C PRO A 40 -1.33 8.08 -14.05
N ARG A 41 -1.07 6.77 -14.06
CA ARG A 41 -1.00 5.95 -15.28
C ARG A 41 -2.32 5.23 -15.58
N VAL A 42 -3.11 4.90 -14.56
CA VAL A 42 -4.25 3.97 -14.66
C VAL A 42 -5.31 4.38 -15.68
N THR A 43 -5.65 5.68 -15.79
CA THR A 43 -6.71 6.13 -16.70
C THR A 43 -6.32 5.96 -18.17
N GLU A 44 -5.13 6.43 -18.53
CA GLU A 44 -4.64 6.34 -19.92
C GLU A 44 -4.38 4.89 -20.32
N MET A 45 -3.69 4.14 -19.46
CA MET A 45 -3.38 2.73 -19.74
C MET A 45 -4.64 1.87 -19.88
N PHE A 46 -5.67 2.13 -19.06
CA PHE A 46 -6.95 1.41 -19.18
C PHE A 46 -7.67 1.73 -20.49
N ILE A 47 -7.70 3.01 -20.90
CA ILE A 47 -8.34 3.44 -22.15
C ILE A 47 -7.64 2.84 -23.37
N ASN A 48 -6.31 2.76 -23.33
CA ASN A 48 -5.49 2.32 -24.44
C ASN A 48 -5.10 0.83 -24.38
N GLU A 49 -5.65 0.06 -23.43
CA GLU A 49 -5.32 -1.35 -23.20
C GLU A 49 -3.79 -1.60 -23.20
N SER A 50 -3.06 -0.71 -22.53
CA SER A 50 -1.59 -0.72 -22.52
C SER A 50 -1.04 -1.34 -21.23
N ASP A 51 0.05 -2.08 -21.36
CA ASP A 51 0.76 -2.70 -20.25
C ASP A 51 1.97 -1.86 -19.80
N ALA A 52 2.42 -2.06 -18.56
CA ALA A 52 3.65 -1.45 -18.02
C ALA A 52 4.48 -2.50 -17.24
N PRO A 53 5.28 -3.34 -17.93
CA PRO A 53 6.12 -4.35 -17.29
C PRO A 53 7.11 -3.78 -16.26
N GLU A 54 7.52 -2.52 -16.42
CA GLU A 54 8.40 -1.80 -15.50
C GLU A 54 7.82 -1.69 -14.08
N ILE A 55 6.49 -1.73 -13.91
CA ILE A 55 5.83 -1.72 -12.60
C ILE A 55 6.29 -2.90 -11.74
N PHE A 56 6.59 -4.07 -12.33
CA PHE A 56 7.11 -5.20 -11.56
C PHE A 56 8.49 -4.91 -10.98
N THR A 57 9.37 -4.28 -11.75
CA THR A 57 10.70 -3.87 -11.28
C THR A 57 10.59 -2.77 -10.24
N GLU A 58 9.72 -1.78 -10.46
CA GLU A 58 9.45 -0.69 -9.51
C GLU A 58 8.94 -1.22 -8.17
N MET A 59 7.92 -2.10 -8.18
CA MET A 59 7.37 -2.72 -6.97
C MET A 59 8.38 -3.62 -6.26
N GLY A 60 9.19 -4.38 -7.00
CA GLY A 60 10.25 -5.22 -6.44
C GLY A 60 11.32 -4.39 -5.74
N ALA A 61 11.73 -3.26 -6.33
CA ALA A 61 12.69 -2.35 -5.71
C ALA A 61 12.18 -1.71 -4.41
N GLN A 62 10.86 -1.58 -4.25
CA GLN A 62 10.20 -1.08 -3.04
C GLN A 62 9.90 -2.19 -2.01
N GLY A 63 10.27 -3.45 -2.28
CA GLY A 63 9.96 -4.58 -1.39
C GLY A 63 8.46 -4.92 -1.34
N LEU A 64 7.69 -4.57 -2.37
CA LEU A 64 6.24 -4.79 -2.43
C LEU A 64 5.86 -6.12 -3.12
N LEU A 65 6.85 -6.90 -3.55
CA LEU A 65 6.65 -8.22 -4.16
C LEU A 65 7.17 -9.32 -3.23
N GLY A 66 6.32 -10.29 -2.91
CA GLY A 66 6.73 -11.41 -2.06
C GLY A 66 6.91 -11.03 -0.59
N VAL A 67 6.10 -10.12 -0.04
CA VAL A 67 6.17 -9.61 1.35
C VAL A 67 6.10 -10.69 2.46
N THR A 68 5.74 -11.92 2.13
CA THR A 68 5.72 -13.07 3.05
C THR A 68 6.87 -14.05 2.82
N ILE A 69 7.67 -13.82 1.77
CA ILE A 69 8.86 -14.59 1.47
C ILE A 69 9.93 -14.19 2.48
N LYS A 70 10.67 -15.20 2.97
CA LYS A 70 11.75 -14.95 3.91
C LYS A 70 12.82 -14.05 3.27
N GLN A 71 13.42 -13.19 4.08
CA GLN A 71 14.53 -12.32 3.67
C GLN A 71 15.70 -13.08 3.03
N GLU A 72 15.92 -14.36 3.38
CA GLU A 72 16.95 -15.20 2.76
C GLU A 72 16.78 -15.39 1.24
N TYR A 73 15.57 -15.17 0.71
CA TYR A 73 15.25 -15.23 -0.72
C TYR A 73 14.95 -13.84 -1.32
N GLY A 74 15.19 -12.76 -0.58
CA GLY A 74 14.99 -11.39 -1.05
C GLY A 74 13.55 -10.86 -0.93
N GLY A 75 12.71 -11.48 -0.09
CA GLY A 75 11.45 -10.90 0.39
C GLY A 75 11.64 -9.91 1.53
#